data_AF-A0AAN7K064-F1
#
_entry.id   AF-A0AAN7K064-F1
#
_cell.length_a   1.000
_cell.length_b   1.000
_cell.length_c   1.000
_cell.angle_alpha   90.00
_cell.angle_beta   90.00
_cell.angle_gamma   90.00
#
_symmetry.space_group_name_H-M   'P 1'
#
loop_
_entity.id
_entity.type
_entity.pdbx_description
1 polymer ?
#
loop_
_entity_poly.entity_id
_entity_poly.type
_entity_poly.pdbx_seq_one_letter_code
_entity_poly.pdbx_strand_id
1 'polypeptide(L)'
;MEGHISWRLAVIGMVLAMCGAALLVEGRSNFPWEGEELPLEPREGWNEFIMDCAKRLTNGCDRQLYDFIFRRREELEINCCYKLTGMGETCYKAIAHTMSSIKRFEPWKGHIYVRSMEGYQDCVRRA
;
A
#
# COMPACT_ATOMS: atom_id res chain seq x y z
N MET A 1 1.32 48.87 -28.79
CA MET A 1 2.03 48.18 -27.68
C MET A 1 1.09 47.16 -27.03
N GLU A 2 0.54 46.23 -27.81
CA GLU A 2 -0.57 45.37 -27.33
C GLU A 2 -0.27 43.86 -27.47
N GLY A 3 0.77 43.48 -28.22
CA GLY A 3 1.11 42.07 -28.46
C GLY A 3 1.87 41.37 -27.32
N HIS A 4 2.59 42.11 -26.47
CA HIS A 4 3.43 41.50 -25.41
C HIS A 4 2.64 41.05 -24.17
N ILE A 5 1.50 41.69 -23.89
CA ILE A 5 0.66 41.38 -22.72
C ILE A 5 -0.09 40.07 -22.95
N SER A 6 -0.59 39.86 -24.18
CA SER A 6 -1.29 38.63 -24.58
C SER A 6 -0.42 37.37 -24.42
N TRP A 7 0.85 37.44 -24.86
CA TRP A 7 1.78 36.32 -24.74
C TRP A 7 2.11 35.96 -23.29
N ARG A 8 2.26 36.97 -22.42
CA ARG A 8 2.55 36.75 -20.99
C ARG A 8 1.39 36.05 -20.28
N LEU A 9 0.16 36.45 -20.58
CA LEU A 9 -1.03 35.81 -20.01
C LEU A 9 -1.20 34.37 -20.50
N ALA A 10 -0.88 34.09 -21.76
CA ALA A 10 -0.90 32.73 -22.32
C ALA A 10 0.14 31.81 -21.65
N VAL A 11 1.36 32.31 -21.42
CA VAL A 11 2.42 31.53 -20.74
C VAL A 11 2.07 31.26 -19.28
N ILE A 12 1.54 32.26 -18.56
CA ILE A 12 1.08 32.09 -17.17
C ILE A 12 -0.06 31.05 -17.09
N GLY A 13 -1.01 31.09 -18.02
CA GLY A 13 -2.08 30.10 -18.13
C GLY A 13 -1.56 28.68 -18.36
N MET A 14 -0.55 28.50 -19.22
CA MET A 14 0.08 27.19 -19.44
C MET A 14 0.82 26.66 -18.21
N VAL A 15 1.57 27.52 -17.49
CA VAL A 15 2.30 27.09 -16.29
C VAL A 15 1.34 26.67 -15.18
N LEU A 16 0.25 27.40 -14.97
CA LEU A 16 -0.79 27.02 -13.99
C LEU A 16 -1.48 25.71 -14.36
N ALA A 17 -1.74 25.48 -15.65
CA ALA A 17 -2.32 24.21 -16.13
C ALA A 17 -1.37 23.02 -15.94
N MET A 18 -0.06 23.20 -16.16
CA MET A 18 0.93 22.14 -15.95
C MET A 18 1.26 21.89 -14.47
N CYS A 19 1.29 22.93 -13.62
CA CYS A 19 1.48 22.78 -12.18
C CYS A 19 0.25 22.16 -11.49
N GLY A 20 -0.97 22.41 -11.98
CA GLY A 20 -2.18 21.81 -11.46
C GLY A 20 -2.24 20.29 -11.61
N ALA A 21 -1.65 19.73 -12.67
CA ALA A 21 -1.60 18.29 -12.89
C ALA A 21 -0.61 17.59 -11.93
N ALA A 22 0.49 18.25 -11.56
CA ALA A 22 1.49 17.69 -10.65
C ALA A 22 0.98 17.56 -9.20
N LEU A 23 0.02 18.40 -8.79
CA LEU A 23 -0.59 18.37 -7.46
C LEU A 23 -1.69 17.32 -7.29
N LEU A 24 -2.10 16.62 -8.36
CA LEU A 24 -3.10 15.54 -8.25
C LEU A 24 -2.49 14.15 -7.98
N VAL A 25 -1.17 14.03 -7.84
CA VAL A 25 -0.53 12.81 -7.29
C VAL A 25 -0.47 12.92 -5.76
N GLU A 26 -1.56 13.36 -5.15
CA GLU A 26 -1.75 13.25 -3.73
C GLU A 26 -2.11 11.78 -3.48
N GLY A 27 -1.22 11.07 -2.78
CA GLY A 27 -1.31 9.63 -2.59
C GLY A 27 -2.64 9.23 -1.98
N ARG A 28 -3.61 8.86 -2.82
CA ARG A 28 -4.62 7.87 -2.42
C ARG A 28 -3.84 6.66 -1.96
N SER A 29 -4.01 6.24 -0.72
CA SER A 29 -3.56 4.92 -0.33
C SER A 29 -4.40 3.94 -1.14
N ASN A 30 -3.89 3.53 -2.31
CA ASN A 30 -4.49 2.54 -3.19
C ASN A 30 -4.27 1.15 -2.59
N PHE A 31 -4.55 1.00 -1.29
CA PHE A 31 -4.46 -0.27 -0.61
C PHE A 31 -5.39 -1.22 -1.35
N PRO A 32 -4.90 -2.35 -1.86
CA PRO A 32 -5.75 -3.27 -2.63
C PRO A 32 -6.92 -3.86 -1.83
N TRP A 33 -6.94 -3.64 -0.51
CA TRP A 33 -8.01 -4.01 0.43
C TRP A 33 -8.89 -2.81 0.86
N GLU A 34 -8.75 -1.64 0.24
CA GLU A 34 -9.61 -0.49 0.50
C GLU A 34 -11.06 -0.82 0.12
N GLY A 35 -11.99 -0.65 1.06
CA GLY A 35 -13.41 -0.99 0.89
C GLY A 35 -13.80 -2.42 1.25
N GLU A 36 -12.85 -3.28 1.65
CA GLU A 36 -13.17 -4.58 2.23
C GLU A 36 -13.64 -4.43 3.69
N GLU A 37 -14.70 -5.13 4.07
CA GLU A 37 -15.11 -5.21 5.47
C GLU A 37 -14.05 -5.99 6.24
N LEU A 38 -13.45 -5.34 7.25
CA LEU A 38 -12.55 -6.03 8.17
C LEU A 38 -13.30 -7.17 8.88
N PRO A 39 -12.62 -8.29 9.15
CA PRO A 39 -13.19 -9.34 9.99
C PRO A 39 -13.66 -8.78 11.34
N LEU A 40 -14.63 -9.45 11.97
CA LEU A 40 -15.03 -9.11 13.34
C LEU A 40 -13.79 -9.08 14.25
N GLU A 41 -13.71 -8.04 15.08
CA GLU A 41 -12.57 -7.85 15.96
C GLU A 41 -12.40 -9.04 16.91
N PRO A 42 -11.23 -9.71 16.91
CA PRO A 42 -10.94 -10.77 17.88
C PRO A 42 -10.85 -10.25 19.32
N ARG A 43 -10.48 -8.96 19.47
CA ARG A 43 -10.36 -8.24 20.73
C ARG A 43 -10.51 -6.74 20.47
N GLU A 44 -10.94 -6.01 21.49
CA GLU A 44 -11.05 -4.55 21.43
C GLU A 44 -9.73 -3.89 20.99
N GLY A 45 -9.83 -2.95 20.06
CA GLY A 45 -8.69 -2.21 19.52
C GLY A 45 -7.88 -2.98 18.47
N TRP A 46 -8.34 -4.17 18.04
CA TRP A 46 -7.64 -4.93 17.02
C TRP A 46 -7.55 -4.18 15.68
N ASN A 47 -8.65 -3.58 15.21
CA ASN A 47 -8.63 -2.89 13.92
C ASN A 47 -7.73 -1.66 13.93
N GLU A 48 -7.71 -0.90 15.03
CA GLU A 48 -6.80 0.25 15.19
C GLU A 48 -5.33 -0.21 15.13
N PHE A 49 -4.99 -1.28 15.85
CA PHE A 49 -3.66 -1.89 15.80
C PHE A 49 -3.28 -2.33 14.37
N ILE A 50 -4.18 -2.98 13.64
CA ILE A 50 -3.95 -3.37 12.24
C ILE A 50 -3.76 -2.15 11.35
N MET A 51 -4.57 -1.11 11.51
CA MET A 51 -4.45 0.11 10.72
C MET A 51 -3.11 0.83 10.98
N ASP A 52 -2.66 0.88 12.23
CA ASP A 52 -1.34 1.43 12.57
C ASP A 52 -0.19 0.61 11.99
N CYS A 53 -0.37 -0.71 11.90
CA CYS A 53 0.54 -1.57 11.17
C CYS A 53 0.56 -1.26 9.66
N ALA A 54 -0.60 -1.20 9.03
CA ALA A 54 -0.75 -0.98 7.60
C ALA A 54 -0.25 0.40 7.14
N LYS A 55 -0.34 1.45 7.98
CA LYS A 55 0.20 2.79 7.69
C LYS A 55 1.70 2.80 7.36
N ARG A 56 2.46 1.78 7.78
CA ARG A 56 3.90 1.66 7.50
C ARG A 56 4.20 1.17 6.06
N LEU A 57 3.20 0.62 5.36
CA LEU A 57 3.30 0.12 3.99
C LEU A 57 3.20 1.26 2.95
N THR A 58 4.06 2.26 3.09
CA THR A 58 4.08 3.41 2.18
C THR A 58 4.81 3.12 0.87
N ASN A 59 4.71 4.05 -0.09
CA ASN A 59 5.44 4.03 -1.36
C ASN A 59 5.14 2.80 -2.23
N GLY A 60 3.91 2.30 -2.22
CA GLY A 60 3.47 1.19 -3.06
C GLY A 60 3.86 -0.21 -2.54
N CYS A 61 4.49 -0.30 -1.37
CA CYS A 61 4.84 -1.59 -0.76
C CYS A 61 3.61 -2.44 -0.42
N ASP A 62 2.49 -1.79 -0.09
CA ASP A 62 1.18 -2.42 0.04
C ASP A 62 0.70 -3.13 -1.23
N ARG A 63 0.85 -2.49 -2.39
CA ARG A 63 0.51 -3.06 -3.69
C ARG A 63 1.43 -4.22 -4.04
N GLN A 64 2.74 -4.06 -3.82
CA GLN A 64 3.72 -5.15 -4.02
C GLN A 64 3.38 -6.36 -3.16
N LEU A 65 3.08 -6.14 -1.88
CA LEU A 65 2.69 -7.21 -0.95
C LEU A 65 1.42 -7.93 -1.42
N TYR A 66 0.41 -7.18 -1.86
CA TYR A 66 -0.81 -7.78 -2.40
C TYR A 66 -0.53 -8.62 -3.67
N ASP A 67 0.24 -8.09 -4.61
CA ASP A 67 0.57 -8.79 -5.85
C ASP A 67 1.38 -10.07 -5.58
N PHE A 68 2.32 -10.02 -4.62
CA PHE A 68 3.06 -11.18 -4.15
C PHE A 68 2.11 -12.28 -3.61
N ILE A 69 1.22 -11.91 -2.68
CA ILE A 69 0.30 -12.84 -2.01
C ILE A 69 -0.71 -13.45 -2.99
N PHE A 70 -1.39 -12.61 -3.77
CA PHE A 70 -2.57 -13.02 -4.54
C PHE A 70 -2.25 -13.42 -5.97
N ARG A 71 -1.24 -12.79 -6.59
CA ARG A 71 -0.90 -13.04 -8.00
C ARG A 71 0.32 -13.92 -8.19
N ARG A 72 1.08 -14.22 -7.11
CA ARG A 72 2.38 -14.91 -7.19
C ARG A 72 3.29 -14.28 -8.25
N ARG A 73 3.25 -12.95 -8.34
CA ARG A 73 4.11 -12.18 -9.24
C ARG A 73 5.17 -11.48 -8.42
N GLU A 74 6.35 -11.37 -9.03
CA GLU A 74 7.50 -10.52 -8.67
C GLU A 74 8.01 -10.66 -7.23
N GLU A 75 9.33 -10.69 -7.08
CA GLU A 75 9.93 -10.65 -5.74
C GLU A 75 9.64 -9.30 -5.08
N LEU A 76 9.47 -9.28 -3.76
CA LEU A 76 9.32 -8.03 -3.03
C LEU A 76 10.60 -7.20 -3.20
N GLU A 77 10.44 -5.91 -3.54
CA GLU A 77 11.59 -5.02 -3.70
C GLU A 77 12.26 -4.77 -2.35
N ILE A 78 13.57 -4.51 -2.37
CA ILE A 78 14.36 -4.32 -1.14
C ILE A 78 13.82 -3.19 -0.26
N ASN A 79 13.33 -2.10 -0.87
CA ASN A 79 12.73 -0.98 -0.16
C ASN A 79 11.41 -1.35 0.52
N CYS A 80 10.61 -2.23 -0.10
CA CYS A 80 9.43 -2.78 0.55
C CYS A 80 9.84 -3.72 1.69
N CYS A 81 10.83 -4.58 1.48
CA CYS A 81 11.37 -5.47 2.51
C CYS A 81 11.81 -4.72 3.77
N TYR A 82 12.54 -3.60 3.66
CA TYR A 82 12.90 -2.78 4.83
C TYR A 82 11.69 -2.26 5.61
N LYS A 83 10.57 -1.96 4.95
CA LYS A 83 9.32 -1.54 5.62
C LYS A 83 8.65 -2.71 6.31
N LEU A 84 8.59 -3.87 5.65
CA LEU A 84 8.02 -5.09 6.20
C LEU A 84 8.80 -5.56 7.43
N THR A 85 10.13 -5.60 7.36
CA THR A 85 10.95 -5.99 8.51
C THR A 85 10.95 -4.90 9.59
N GLY A 86 11.01 -3.63 9.20
CA GLY A 86 11.02 -2.48 10.10
C GLY A 86 9.74 -2.28 10.92
N MET A 87 8.58 -2.75 10.47
CA MET A 87 7.36 -2.74 11.29
C MET A 87 7.36 -3.81 12.41
N GLY A 88 8.25 -4.80 12.31
CA GLY A 88 8.36 -5.91 13.25
C GLY A 88 7.43 -7.09 12.95
N GLU A 89 7.86 -8.28 13.38
CA GLU A 89 7.18 -9.55 13.08
C GLU A 89 5.74 -9.60 13.59
N THR A 90 5.48 -9.10 14.79
CA THR A 90 4.14 -9.06 15.39
C THR A 90 3.16 -8.27 14.52
N CYS A 91 3.60 -7.11 14.03
CA CYS A 91 2.81 -6.22 13.21
C CYS A 91 2.50 -6.86 11.86
N TYR A 92 3.53 -7.45 11.24
CA TYR A 92 3.37 -8.16 9.98
C TYR A 92 2.42 -9.37 10.08
N LYS A 93 2.61 -10.23 11.10
CA LYS A 93 1.74 -11.40 11.33
C LYS A 93 0.29 -11.01 11.51
N ALA A 94 0.03 -9.88 12.17
CA ALA A 94 -1.31 -9.39 12.39
C ALA A 94 -1.98 -8.93 11.07
N ILE A 95 -1.25 -8.24 10.20
CA ILE A 95 -1.70 -7.92 8.83
C ILE A 95 -2.00 -9.23 8.07
N ALA A 96 -1.05 -10.17 8.04
CA ALA A 96 -1.19 -11.43 7.32
C ALA A 96 -2.42 -12.25 7.79
N HIS A 97 -2.62 -12.35 9.11
CA HIS A 97 -3.78 -13.01 9.70
C HIS A 97 -5.09 -12.31 9.31
N THR A 98 -5.13 -10.98 9.44
CA THR A 98 -6.31 -10.18 9.10
C THR A 98 -6.67 -10.34 7.62
N MET A 99 -5.70 -10.22 6.71
CA MET A 99 -5.90 -10.44 5.28
C MET A 99 -6.43 -11.84 4.97
N SER A 100 -5.90 -12.87 5.63
CA SER A 100 -6.38 -14.25 5.45
C SER A 100 -7.79 -14.49 5.98
N SER A 101 -8.29 -13.61 6.87
CA SER A 101 -9.59 -13.73 7.53
C SER A 101 -10.69 -12.92 6.84
N ILE A 102 -10.37 -12.14 5.80
CA ILE A 102 -11.37 -11.40 5.03
C ILE A 102 -12.32 -12.41 4.35
N LYS A 103 -13.63 -12.23 4.56
CA LYS A 103 -14.68 -13.16 4.11
C LYS A 103 -14.60 -13.49 2.62
N ARG A 104 -14.26 -12.51 1.79
CA ARG A 104 -14.05 -12.66 0.35
C ARG A 104 -12.99 -13.71 -0.01
N PHE A 105 -12.02 -13.91 0.88
CA PHE A 105 -10.85 -14.75 0.65
C PHE A 105 -10.89 -16.10 1.39
N GLU A 106 -12.01 -16.44 2.02
CA GLU A 106 -12.18 -17.69 2.79
C GLU A 106 -11.69 -18.96 2.05
N PRO A 107 -11.95 -19.16 0.73
CA PRO A 107 -11.45 -20.34 0.01
C PRO A 107 -9.92 -20.42 -0.08
N TRP A 108 -9.22 -19.31 0.13
CA TRP A 108 -7.77 -19.15 -0.07
C TRP A 108 -7.02 -18.78 1.21
N LYS A 109 -7.68 -18.73 2.37
CA LYS A 109 -7.11 -18.22 3.63
C LYS A 109 -5.75 -18.83 3.99
N GLY A 110 -5.62 -20.15 3.85
CA GLY A 110 -4.38 -20.87 4.14
C GLY A 110 -3.24 -20.45 3.19
N HIS A 111 -3.54 -20.27 1.91
CA HIS A 111 -2.55 -19.81 0.93
C HIS A 111 -2.16 -18.35 1.15
N ILE A 112 -3.10 -17.49 1.55
CA ILE A 112 -2.83 -16.07 1.79
C ILE A 112 -1.87 -15.91 2.95
N TYR A 113 -2.16 -16.55 4.08
CA TYR A 113 -1.30 -16.49 5.25
C TYR A 113 0.09 -17.07 4.95
N VAL A 114 0.14 -18.27 4.37
CA VAL A 114 1.42 -18.95 4.05
C VAL A 114 2.26 -18.10 3.10
N ARG A 115 1.68 -17.61 1.99
CA ARG A 115 2.41 -16.78 1.03
C ARG A 115 2.86 -15.47 1.65
N SER A 116 2.01 -14.81 2.42
CA SER A 116 2.40 -13.60 3.16
C SER A 116 3.66 -13.89 4.00
N MET A 117 3.64 -14.95 4.82
CA MET A 117 4.79 -15.32 5.64
C MET A 117 6.04 -15.72 4.82
N GLU A 118 5.89 -16.37 3.67
CA GLU A 118 7.00 -16.66 2.75
C GLU A 118 7.69 -15.37 2.29
N GLY A 119 6.92 -14.36 1.87
CA GLY A 119 7.46 -13.06 1.45
C GLY A 119 8.15 -12.32 2.58
N TYR A 120 7.60 -12.35 3.80
CA TYR A 120 8.25 -11.75 4.96
C TYR A 120 9.57 -12.42 5.31
N GLN A 121 9.60 -13.76 5.35
CA GLN A 121 10.83 -14.49 5.64
C GLN A 121 11.89 -14.25 4.57
N ASP A 122 11.49 -14.09 3.31
CA ASP A 122 12.41 -13.67 2.26
C ASP A 122 13.00 -12.29 2.54
N CYS A 123 12.15 -11.32 2.89
CA CYS A 123 12.61 -9.99 3.28
C CYS A 123 13.55 -10.01 4.50
N VAL A 124 13.29 -10.84 5.52
CA VAL A 124 14.17 -10.99 6.69
C VAL A 124 15.55 -11.52 6.29
N ARG A 125 15.64 -12.42 5.31
CA ARG A 125 16.94 -12.95 4.83
C ARG A 125 17.73 -11.92 4.01
N ARG A 126 17.06 -10.95 3.42
CA ARG A 126 17.63 -9.96 2.49
C ARG A 126 17.92 -8.60 3.14
N ALA A 127 17.35 -8.33 4.31
CA ALA A 127 17.44 -7.05 5.04
C ALA A 127 18.63 -6.97 6.00
#